data_AF-A4CM84-F1
#
_entry.id   AF-A4CM84-F1
#
_cell.length_a   1.000
_cell.length_b   1.000
_cell.length_c   1.000
_cell.angle_alpha   90.00
_cell.angle_beta   90.00
_cell.angle_gamma   90.00
#
_symmetry.space_group_name_H-M   'P 1'
#
loop_
_entity.id
_entity.type
_entity.pdbx_description
1 polymer ?
#
loop_
_entity_poly.entity_id
_entity_poly.type
_entity_poly.pdbx_seq_one_letter_code
_entity_poly.pdbx_strand_id
1 'polypeptide(L)'
;MKKYLFVFVMAACALGCSDDDGGSGPDPNLELVPGTWELTELRISPAQDIDEDGTTTSNILDELPCVNARITIRSDNTWSFSGNDVIITTITGGLFKFFCSDQIRLASGNWDLVGNTLRLADGSGVVTQFTFDSEAETLTNTIGEVLPELQAEIYTKQ
;
A
#
# COMPACT_ATOMS: atom_id res chain seq x y z
N MET A 1 11.48 66.21 -53.44
CA MET A 1 12.86 65.96 -52.97
C MET A 1 12.93 66.14 -51.45
N LYS A 2 12.95 65.06 -50.67
CA LYS A 2 13.98 64.77 -49.65
C LYS A 2 13.64 63.44 -48.96
N LYS A 3 14.63 62.55 -48.98
CA LYS A 3 14.66 61.26 -48.31
C LYS A 3 14.87 61.49 -46.82
N TYR A 4 14.12 60.83 -45.95
CA TYR A 4 14.63 60.39 -44.65
C TYR A 4 14.08 58.99 -44.33
N LEU A 5 14.93 58.03 -44.65
CA LEU A 5 14.99 56.69 -44.09
C LEU A 5 15.23 56.84 -42.58
N PHE A 6 14.33 56.32 -41.75
CA PHE A 6 14.65 55.97 -40.36
C PHE A 6 14.16 54.56 -40.10
N VAL A 7 15.12 53.65 -40.15
CA VAL A 7 15.05 52.29 -39.62
C VAL A 7 14.91 52.43 -38.10
N PHE A 8 13.83 51.90 -37.53
CA PHE A 8 13.83 51.52 -36.12
C PHE A 8 13.54 50.02 -36.06
N VAL A 9 14.49 49.32 -35.47
CA VAL A 9 14.56 47.87 -35.36
C VAL A 9 13.35 47.36 -34.57
N MET A 10 12.56 46.54 -35.26
CA MET A 10 11.59 45.63 -34.67
C MET A 10 12.38 44.51 -33.97
N ALA A 11 12.53 44.59 -32.65
CA ALA A 11 12.89 43.45 -31.80
C ALA A 11 11.65 43.10 -30.99
N ALA A 12 10.73 42.41 -31.65
CA ALA A 12 9.54 41.86 -31.03
C ALA A 12 9.94 40.77 -30.05
N CYS A 13 9.36 40.85 -28.85
CA CYS A 13 9.40 39.83 -27.82
C CYS A 13 9.02 38.46 -28.39
N ALA A 14 10.01 37.60 -28.62
CA ALA A 14 9.79 36.17 -28.72
C ALA A 14 9.78 35.61 -27.30
N LEU A 15 8.55 35.52 -26.79
CA LEU A 15 8.05 34.64 -25.73
C LEU A 15 9.04 33.55 -25.31
N GLY A 16 9.77 33.81 -24.23
CA GLY A 16 10.37 32.78 -23.41
C GLY A 16 9.28 32.17 -22.52
N CYS A 17 8.71 31.07 -22.98
CA CYS A 17 8.22 29.97 -22.15
C CYS A 17 8.42 28.72 -23.02
N SER A 18 9.62 28.15 -22.93
CA SER A 18 9.74 26.73 -23.21
C SER A 18 8.92 26.05 -22.12
N ASP A 19 7.69 25.66 -22.44
CA ASP A 19 6.96 24.66 -21.66
C ASP A 19 7.79 23.38 -21.70
N ASP A 20 8.75 23.30 -20.79
CA ASP A 20 9.38 22.07 -20.35
C ASP A 20 8.51 21.50 -19.23
N ASP A 21 7.22 21.33 -19.49
CA ASP A 21 6.29 20.61 -18.62
C ASP A 21 6.52 19.11 -18.83
N GLY A 22 7.71 18.68 -18.40
CA GLY A 22 8.10 17.31 -18.22
C GLY A 22 7.32 16.68 -17.07
N GLY A 23 6.06 16.36 -17.34
CA GLY A 23 5.26 15.32 -16.69
C GLY A 23 4.90 15.53 -15.23
N SER A 24 3.63 15.83 -14.97
CA SER A 24 2.88 15.33 -13.80
C SER A 24 1.39 15.51 -14.06
N GLY A 25 0.84 14.70 -14.98
CA GLY A 25 -0.61 14.45 -14.93
C GLY A 25 -0.95 13.80 -13.58
N PRO A 26 -2.19 13.96 -13.08
CA PRO A 26 -2.60 13.23 -11.89
C PRO A 26 -2.37 11.73 -12.10
N ASP A 27 -1.87 11.04 -11.06
CA ASP A 27 -1.65 9.59 -11.11
C ASP A 27 -2.95 8.90 -11.53
N PRO A 28 -2.97 8.16 -12.66
CA PRO A 28 -4.20 7.57 -13.19
C PRO A 28 -4.83 6.55 -12.24
N ASN A 29 -4.05 6.03 -11.29
CA ASN A 29 -4.48 5.06 -10.31
C ASN A 29 -5.04 5.70 -9.03
N LEU A 30 -4.86 7.01 -8.82
CA LEU A 30 -5.22 7.68 -7.56
C LEU A 30 -6.71 7.53 -7.22
N GLU A 31 -7.57 7.66 -8.22
CA GLU A 31 -9.02 7.54 -8.06
C GLU A 31 -9.48 6.07 -7.87
N LEU A 32 -8.61 5.09 -8.14
CA LEU A 32 -8.92 3.67 -7.99
C LEU A 32 -8.61 3.14 -6.58
N VAL A 33 -7.80 3.83 -5.79
CA VAL A 33 -7.40 3.38 -4.44
C VAL A 33 -8.51 3.49 -3.39
N PRO A 34 -9.32 4.58 -3.33
CA PRO A 34 -10.40 4.69 -2.36
C PRO A 34 -11.36 3.49 -2.41
N GLY A 35 -11.72 2.99 -1.22
CA GLY A 35 -12.52 1.79 -1.05
C GLY A 35 -12.25 1.06 0.26
N THR A 36 -12.83 -0.12 0.37
CA THR A 36 -12.63 -1.05 1.49
C THR A 36 -11.83 -2.25 1.00
N TRP A 37 -10.81 -2.62 1.76
CA TRP A 37 -9.85 -3.66 1.45
C TRP A 37 -9.82 -4.65 2.61
N GLU A 38 -10.11 -5.91 2.34
CA GLU A 38 -10.13 -6.98 3.35
C GLU A 38 -8.90 -7.85 3.21
N LEU A 39 -8.30 -8.25 4.33
CA LEU A 39 -7.21 -9.22 4.36
C LEU A 39 -7.75 -10.57 3.87
N THR A 40 -7.22 -11.01 2.73
CA THR A 40 -7.63 -12.26 2.10
C THR A 40 -6.53 -13.32 2.13
N GLU A 41 -5.28 -12.91 2.38
CA GLU A 41 -4.17 -13.85 2.55
C GLU A 41 -3.11 -13.28 3.49
N LEU A 42 -2.67 -14.13 4.42
CA LEU A 42 -1.48 -13.90 5.24
C LEU A 42 -0.50 -15.04 4.95
N ARG A 43 0.52 -14.74 4.14
CA ARG A 43 1.39 -15.75 3.54
C ARG A 43 2.56 -16.12 4.43
N ILE A 44 2.81 -17.41 4.57
CA ILE A 44 3.96 -18.00 5.27
C ILE A 44 4.66 -19.03 4.40
N SER A 45 5.96 -19.19 4.57
CA SER A 45 6.75 -20.29 4.03
C SER A 45 7.66 -20.84 5.14
N PRO A 46 7.95 -22.15 5.20
CA PRO A 46 7.20 -23.20 4.53
C PRO A 46 5.74 -23.25 5.05
N ALA A 47 4.88 -23.98 4.34
CA ALA A 47 3.50 -24.21 4.78
C ALA A 47 3.46 -24.81 6.19
N GLN A 48 2.50 -24.36 7.01
CA GLN A 48 2.32 -24.77 8.41
C GLN A 48 0.95 -25.42 8.61
N ASP A 49 0.88 -26.34 9.57
CA ASP A 49 -0.35 -26.95 10.11
C ASP A 49 -0.48 -26.40 11.53
N ILE A 50 -1.22 -25.30 11.67
CA ILE A 50 -1.29 -24.52 12.91
C ILE A 50 -2.47 -25.00 13.77
N ASP A 51 -3.55 -25.47 13.16
CA ASP A 51 -4.71 -26.00 13.88
C ASP A 51 -4.61 -27.50 14.23
N GLU A 52 -3.53 -28.16 13.78
CA GLU A 52 -3.19 -29.56 14.04
C GLU A 52 -4.18 -30.55 13.43
N ASP A 53 -4.85 -30.19 12.33
CA ASP A 53 -5.78 -31.08 11.61
C ASP A 53 -5.09 -32.10 10.69
N GLY A 54 -3.78 -31.96 10.47
CA GLY A 54 -2.96 -32.81 9.62
C GLY A 54 -2.72 -32.30 8.21
N THR A 55 -3.21 -31.10 7.87
CA THR A 55 -3.04 -30.43 6.59
C THR A 55 -2.16 -29.18 6.77
N THR A 56 -1.16 -28.98 5.91
CA THR A 56 -0.38 -27.73 5.92
C THR A 56 -0.87 -26.76 4.84
N THR A 57 -0.85 -25.47 5.15
CA THR A 57 -1.15 -24.39 4.19
C THR A 57 -0.12 -23.28 4.24
N SER A 58 0.01 -22.52 3.15
CA SER A 58 0.81 -21.29 3.11
C SER A 58 0.01 -20.05 3.45
N ASN A 59 -1.31 -20.14 3.61
CA ASN A 59 -2.17 -19.03 4.02
C ASN A 59 -2.65 -19.23 5.46
N ILE A 60 -2.10 -18.44 6.38
CA ILE A 60 -2.40 -18.54 7.81
C ILE A 60 -3.91 -18.35 8.09
N LEU A 61 -4.66 -17.65 7.24
CA LEU A 61 -6.10 -17.44 7.45
C LEU A 61 -6.91 -18.72 7.35
N ASP A 62 -6.41 -19.74 6.63
CA ASP A 62 -7.08 -21.04 6.53
C ASP A 62 -6.96 -21.81 7.86
N GLU A 63 -5.85 -21.63 8.58
CA GLU A 63 -5.60 -22.25 9.89
C GLU A 63 -6.13 -21.42 11.07
N LEU A 64 -6.12 -20.09 10.94
CA LEU A 64 -6.48 -19.13 11.98
C LEU A 64 -7.61 -18.19 11.49
N PRO A 65 -8.85 -18.69 11.36
CA PRO A 65 -9.98 -17.91 10.83
C PRO A 65 -10.43 -16.74 11.71
N CYS A 66 -9.90 -16.65 12.93
CA CYS A 66 -10.08 -15.51 13.84
C CYS A 66 -9.35 -14.24 13.37
N VAL A 67 -8.31 -14.40 12.56
CA VAL A 67 -7.48 -13.32 12.02
C VAL A 67 -8.28 -12.66 10.92
N ASN A 68 -8.42 -11.35 11.02
CA ASN A 68 -9.11 -10.54 10.03
C ASN A 68 -8.56 -9.13 10.09
N ALA A 69 -8.59 -8.44 8.97
CA ALA A 69 -8.22 -7.04 8.93
C ALA A 69 -8.89 -6.33 7.77
N ARG A 70 -9.29 -5.09 8.03
CA ARG A 70 -9.93 -4.21 7.07
C ARG A 70 -9.19 -2.89 7.02
N ILE A 71 -8.86 -2.43 5.82
CA ILE A 71 -8.41 -1.07 5.53
C ILE A 71 -9.52 -0.34 4.78
N THR A 72 -9.85 0.88 5.21
CA THR A 72 -10.74 1.78 4.48
C THR A 72 -9.94 3.01 4.08
N ILE A 73 -9.84 3.26 2.78
CA ILE A 73 -9.16 4.42 2.20
C ILE A 73 -10.22 5.34 1.62
N ARG A 74 -10.20 6.62 2.00
CA ARG A 74 -11.18 7.63 1.60
C ARG A 74 -10.54 8.67 0.68
N SER A 75 -11.34 9.21 -0.24
CA SER A 75 -10.92 10.25 -1.19
C SER A 75 -10.54 11.59 -0.53
N ASP A 76 -10.84 11.77 0.77
CA ASP A 76 -10.47 12.97 1.55
C ASP A 76 -9.06 12.89 2.15
N ASN A 77 -8.20 12.01 1.60
CA ASN A 77 -6.84 11.77 2.10
C ASN A 77 -6.81 11.20 3.53
N THR A 78 -7.81 10.40 3.92
CA THR A 78 -7.79 9.67 5.19
C THR A 78 -7.89 8.16 4.98
N TRP A 79 -7.29 7.40 5.89
CA TRP A 79 -7.48 5.96 5.97
C TRP A 79 -7.75 5.51 7.40
N SER A 80 -8.37 4.35 7.55
CA SER A 80 -8.56 3.67 8.83
C SER A 80 -8.37 2.17 8.69
N PHE A 81 -7.84 1.54 9.72
CA PHE A 81 -7.65 0.10 9.85
C PHE A 81 -8.38 -0.42 11.08
N SER A 82 -8.92 -1.62 10.98
CA SER A 82 -9.40 -2.42 12.09
C SER A 82 -9.13 -3.90 11.82
N GLY A 83 -8.59 -4.63 12.80
CA GLY A 83 -8.34 -6.07 12.63
C GLY A 83 -7.81 -6.74 13.89
N ASN A 84 -7.82 -8.07 13.88
CA ASN A 84 -7.14 -8.90 14.87
C ASN A 84 -5.86 -9.45 14.25
N ASP A 85 -4.73 -9.18 14.88
CA ASP A 85 -3.44 -9.67 14.42
C ASP A 85 -3.19 -11.14 14.85
N VAL A 86 -2.17 -11.75 14.25
CA VAL A 86 -1.58 -13.01 14.74
C VAL A 86 -0.52 -12.68 15.79
N ILE A 87 -0.56 -13.40 16.91
CA ILE A 87 0.54 -13.41 17.87
C ILE A 87 1.39 -14.65 17.62
N ILE A 88 2.70 -14.43 17.54
CA ILE A 88 3.68 -15.48 17.29
C ILE A 88 4.63 -15.53 18.47
N THR A 89 4.76 -16.71 19.06
CA THR A 89 5.74 -16.95 20.12
C THR A 89 6.72 -18.04 19.72
N THR A 90 8.00 -17.78 19.98
CA THR A 90 9.03 -18.81 19.84
C THR A 90 8.95 -19.77 21.01
N ILE A 91 9.01 -21.06 20.72
CA ILE A 91 9.19 -22.13 21.71
C ILE A 91 10.59 -22.74 21.55
N THR A 92 10.88 -23.81 22.29
CA THR A 92 12.21 -24.45 22.25
C THR A 92 12.51 -25.05 20.88
N GLY A 93 13.76 -24.92 20.41
CA GLY A 93 14.23 -25.58 19.19
C GLY A 93 13.93 -24.84 17.88
N GLY A 94 13.61 -23.54 17.93
CA GLY A 94 13.31 -22.76 16.72
C GLY A 94 11.91 -23.03 16.16
N LEU A 95 11.05 -23.66 16.95
CA LEU A 95 9.64 -23.84 16.63
C LEU A 95 8.85 -22.60 17.08
N PHE A 96 7.71 -22.37 16.46
CA PHE A 96 6.84 -21.23 16.74
C PHE A 96 5.42 -21.70 17.01
N LYS A 97 4.72 -20.96 17.87
CA LYS A 97 3.30 -21.13 18.11
C LYS A 97 2.56 -19.87 17.68
N PHE A 98 1.50 -20.05 16.91
CA PHE A 98 0.66 -18.99 16.40
C PHE A 98 -0.68 -19.01 17.14
N PHE A 99 -1.23 -17.84 17.43
CA PHE A 99 -2.54 -17.71 18.05
C PHE A 99 -3.16 -16.36 17.68
N CYS A 100 -4.47 -16.29 17.75
CA CYS A 100 -5.23 -15.07 17.55
C CYS A 100 -4.86 -14.05 18.64
N SER A 101 -4.71 -12.79 18.26
CA SER A 101 -4.80 -11.69 19.22
C SER A 101 -6.23 -11.55 19.72
N ASP A 102 -6.40 -11.42 21.04
CA ASP A 102 -7.68 -11.02 21.66
C ASP A 102 -7.92 -9.50 21.56
N GLN A 103 -6.94 -8.76 21.05
CA GLN A 103 -6.99 -7.31 20.89
C GLN A 103 -7.28 -6.94 19.43
N ILE A 104 -8.29 -6.10 19.25
CA ILE A 104 -8.55 -5.42 17.98
C ILE A 104 -7.57 -4.25 17.89
N ARG A 105 -6.72 -4.28 16.86
CA ARG A 105 -5.85 -3.16 16.51
C ARG A 105 -6.63 -2.16 15.68
N LEU A 106 -6.51 -0.89 16.05
CA LEU A 106 -7.05 0.24 15.32
C LEU A 106 -5.89 1.15 14.91
N ALA A 107 -5.91 1.62 13.67
CA ALA A 107 -4.98 2.63 13.18
C ALA A 107 -5.67 3.55 12.18
N SER A 108 -5.13 4.75 11.98
CA SER A 108 -5.64 5.71 11.02
C SER A 108 -4.60 6.77 10.73
N GLY A 109 -4.76 7.45 9.61
CA GLY A 109 -3.97 8.62 9.28
C GLY A 109 -4.19 9.06 7.85
N ASN A 110 -3.13 9.49 7.18
CA ASN A 110 -3.15 10.00 5.81
C ASN A 110 -2.49 9.01 4.85
N TRP A 111 -2.81 9.13 3.57
CA TRP A 111 -2.28 8.22 2.56
C TRP A 111 -1.84 8.97 1.31
N ASP A 112 -0.97 8.35 0.54
CA ASP A 112 -0.64 8.85 -0.80
C ASP A 112 -0.29 7.68 -1.73
N LEU A 113 -0.40 7.94 -3.03
CA LEU A 113 -0.03 7.00 -4.06
C LEU A 113 1.03 7.63 -4.96
N VAL A 114 2.10 6.89 -5.21
CA VAL A 114 3.12 7.26 -6.20
C VAL A 114 3.34 6.06 -7.13
N GLY A 115 2.79 6.16 -8.34
CA GLY A 115 2.78 5.07 -9.30
C GLY A 115 1.92 3.91 -8.79
N ASN A 116 2.58 2.83 -8.37
CA ASN A 116 1.92 1.63 -7.86
C ASN A 116 2.15 1.41 -6.36
N THR A 117 2.79 2.38 -5.69
CA THR A 117 3.13 2.28 -4.28
C THR A 117 2.17 3.14 -3.46
N LEU A 118 1.25 2.47 -2.76
CA LEU A 118 0.38 3.09 -1.77
C LEU A 118 1.15 3.20 -0.45
N ARG A 119 1.12 4.38 0.17
CA ARG A 119 1.72 4.61 1.48
C ARG A 119 0.63 5.02 2.46
N LEU A 120 0.56 4.33 3.60
CA LEU A 120 -0.31 4.64 4.72
C LEU A 120 0.55 5.16 5.87
N ALA A 121 0.45 6.45 6.17
CA ALA A 121 1.11 7.06 7.31
C ALA A 121 0.13 7.16 8.49
N ASP A 122 0.50 6.66 9.65
CA ASP A 122 -0.30 6.80 10.87
C ASP A 122 0.00 8.09 11.64
N GLY A 123 -0.78 8.34 12.70
CA GLY A 123 -0.59 9.53 13.56
C GLY A 123 0.73 9.60 14.33
N SER A 124 1.52 8.52 14.36
CA SER A 124 2.86 8.47 14.97
C SER A 124 3.99 8.69 13.96
N GLY A 125 3.66 8.79 12.67
CA GLY A 125 4.61 8.94 11.58
C GLY A 125 5.18 7.61 11.07
N VAL A 126 4.66 6.47 11.52
CA VAL A 126 5.00 5.16 10.95
C VAL A 126 4.32 5.04 9.59
N VAL A 127 5.08 4.57 8.60
CA VAL A 127 4.60 4.41 7.22
C VAL A 127 4.60 2.93 6.86
N THR A 128 3.43 2.42 6.48
CA THR A 128 3.27 1.11 5.85
C THR A 128 3.14 1.29 4.35
N GLN A 129 3.84 0.47 3.57
CA GLN A 129 3.81 0.52 2.11
C GLN A 129 3.14 -0.72 1.54
N PHE A 130 2.31 -0.51 0.53
CA PHE A 130 1.67 -1.55 -0.25
C PHE A 130 1.98 -1.37 -1.73
N THR A 131 2.17 -2.47 -2.43
CA THR A 131 2.05 -2.48 -3.90
C THR A 131 0.56 -2.61 -4.23
N PHE A 132 0.01 -1.62 -4.92
CA PHE A 132 -1.38 -1.62 -5.39
C PHE A 132 -1.48 -2.24 -6.77
N ASP A 133 -2.25 -3.30 -6.97
CA ASP A 133 -2.56 -3.81 -8.31
C ASP A 133 -3.97 -3.34 -8.71
N SER A 134 -4.06 -2.51 -9.74
CA SER A 134 -5.33 -1.95 -10.21
C SER A 134 -6.16 -2.93 -11.05
N GLU A 135 -5.54 -3.94 -11.66
CA GLU A 135 -6.24 -4.95 -12.45
C GLU A 135 -6.78 -6.06 -11.55
N ALA A 136 -5.98 -6.50 -10.58
CA ALA A 136 -6.36 -7.52 -9.61
C ALA A 136 -7.14 -6.94 -8.41
N GLU A 137 -7.17 -5.61 -8.27
CA GLU A 137 -7.72 -4.91 -7.11
C GLU A 137 -7.16 -5.46 -5.78
N THR A 138 -5.83 -5.52 -5.69
CA THR A 138 -5.13 -5.99 -4.48
C THR A 138 -4.14 -4.98 -3.91
N LEU A 139 -3.92 -5.04 -2.60
CA LEU A 139 -2.81 -4.38 -1.91
C LEU A 139 -1.90 -5.45 -1.31
N THR A 140 -0.63 -5.46 -1.70
CA THR A 140 0.37 -6.39 -1.17
C THR A 140 1.39 -5.66 -0.30
N ASN A 141 1.47 -6.03 0.97
CA ASN A 141 2.56 -5.63 1.86
C ASN A 141 3.55 -6.80 2.00
N THR A 142 4.74 -6.64 1.42
CA THR A 142 5.81 -7.62 1.53
C THR A 142 6.56 -7.41 2.84
N ILE A 143 6.48 -8.40 3.73
CA ILE A 143 7.16 -8.39 5.03
C ILE A 143 8.62 -8.88 4.89
N GLY A 144 8.85 -9.89 4.03
CA GLY A 144 10.16 -10.52 3.82
C GLY A 144 10.23 -11.92 4.44
N GLU A 145 11.41 -12.45 4.77
CA GLU A 145 11.53 -13.75 5.47
C GLU A 145 11.88 -13.52 6.95
N VAL A 146 11.00 -12.82 7.67
CA VAL A 146 11.20 -12.61 9.11
C VAL A 146 10.69 -13.84 9.84
N LEU A 147 11.58 -14.55 10.54
CA LEU A 147 11.24 -15.71 11.38
C LEU A 147 9.97 -15.41 12.21
N PRO A 148 8.88 -16.20 12.02
CA PRO A 148 8.78 -17.49 11.32
C PRO A 148 8.46 -17.39 9.82
N GLU A 149 9.34 -16.76 9.03
CA GLU A 149 9.26 -16.66 7.57
C GLU A 149 7.88 -16.15 7.06
N LEU A 150 7.26 -15.21 7.79
CA LEU A 150 6.07 -14.48 7.33
C LEU A 150 6.41 -13.63 6.11
N GLN A 151 5.79 -13.93 4.97
CA GLN A 151 6.19 -13.38 3.67
C GLN A 151 5.46 -12.09 3.30
N ALA A 152 4.12 -12.10 3.38
CA ALA A 152 3.30 -11.00 2.90
C ALA A 152 1.89 -11.00 3.48
N GLU A 153 1.28 -9.81 3.51
CA GLU A 153 -0.16 -9.61 3.67
C GLU A 153 -0.76 -9.15 2.34
N ILE A 154 -1.86 -9.77 1.93
CA ILE A 154 -2.60 -9.40 0.72
C ILE A 154 -4.03 -9.03 1.11
N TYR A 155 -4.42 -7.82 0.72
CA TYR A 155 -5.78 -7.32 0.88
C TYR A 155 -6.46 -7.22 -0.48
N THR A 156 -7.72 -7.63 -0.57
CA THR A 156 -8.53 -7.53 -1.79
C THR A 156 -9.66 -6.53 -1.60
N LYS A 157 -9.91 -5.72 -2.63
CA LYS A 157 -11.00 -4.75 -2.62
C LYS A 157 -12.38 -5.42 -2.56
N GLN A 158 -13.34 -4.79 -1.89
CA GLN A 158 -14.73 -5.26 -1.75
C GLN A 158 -15.71 -4.49 -2.65
#